data_AF-A0A936Y1K3-F1
#
_entry.id   AF-A0A936Y1K3-F1
#
_cell.length_a   1.000
_cell.length_b   1.000
_cell.length_c   1.000
_cell.angle_alpha   90.00
_cell.angle_beta   90.00
_cell.angle_gamma   90.00
#
_symmetry.space_group_name_H-M   'P 1'
#
loop_
_entity.id
_entity.type
_entity.pdbx_description
1 polymer ?
#
loop_
_entity_poly.entity_id
_entity_poly.type
_entity_poly.pdbx_seq_one_letter_code
_entity_poly.pdbx_strand_id
1 'polypeptide(L)'
;MEMTIFNHILFDSLMPWLVKSYDVTMMNEKLKEAAKVKNESMPGLVNQIKCLLNDKPRLLKWVESQPSNETESLRELTFSTELPEFTDTASKFYSLLIDQESFRIYNAYLSISEKYAHDEDLLHFHTVNALRNLKHYILTASKEIKRGNYQSIKNQPPIWLRLYCIMSSTNSLHFTSASSLSISMS
;
A
#
# COMPACT_ATOMS: atom_id res chain seq x y z
N MET A 1 0.78 8.63 -8.98
CA MET A 1 0.70 7.71 -7.83
C MET A 1 2.08 7.14 -7.59
N GLU A 2 2.76 7.67 -6.57
CA GLU A 2 4.10 7.21 -6.19
C GLU A 2 3.98 6.14 -5.12
N MET A 3 4.78 5.08 -5.25
CA MET A 3 4.86 3.95 -4.31
C MET A 3 6.16 4.01 -3.51
N THR A 4 6.46 5.19 -2.97
CA THR A 4 7.72 5.48 -2.30
C THR A 4 7.94 4.58 -1.09
N ILE A 5 6.92 4.33 -0.26
CA ILE A 5 7.07 3.44 0.90
C ILE A 5 7.41 2.01 0.45
N PHE A 6 6.73 1.48 -0.57
CA PHE A 6 7.08 0.16 -1.11
C PHE A 6 8.48 0.11 -1.72
N ASN A 7 8.91 1.20 -2.38
CA ASN A 7 10.28 1.32 -2.86
C ASN A 7 11.29 1.20 -1.70
N HIS A 8 11.04 1.89 -0.59
CA HIS A 8 11.92 1.83 0.58
C HIS A 8 11.89 0.46 1.28
N ILE A 9 10.76 -0.25 1.26
CA ILE A 9 10.66 -1.62 1.80
C ILE A 9 11.45 -2.61 0.94
N LEU A 10 11.46 -2.44 -0.39
CA LEU A 10 12.10 -3.40 -1.29
C LEU A 10 13.58 -3.11 -1.58
N PHE A 11 14.00 -1.84 -1.52
CA PHE A 11 15.31 -1.43 -2.05
C PHE A 11 16.14 -0.54 -1.12
N ASP A 12 15.60 -0.05 -0.01
CA ASP A 12 16.26 0.99 0.78
C ASP A 12 16.01 0.84 2.30
N SER A 13 15.85 1.95 3.00
CA SER A 13 15.92 2.06 4.46
C SER A 13 14.88 1.30 5.28
N LEU A 14 13.90 0.62 4.65
CA LEU A 14 12.84 -0.15 5.32
C LEU A 14 12.91 -1.64 4.97
N MET A 15 14.01 -2.14 4.40
CA MET A 15 14.18 -3.54 4.05
C MET A 15 14.01 -4.50 5.26
N PRO A 16 13.03 -5.42 5.23
CA PRO A 16 12.74 -6.34 6.33
C PRO A 16 13.88 -7.30 6.69
N TRP A 17 14.76 -7.63 5.74
CA TRP A 17 15.96 -8.44 5.97
C TRP A 17 17.06 -7.71 6.77
N LEU A 18 16.95 -6.40 6.98
CA LEU A 18 17.97 -5.61 7.69
C LEU A 18 17.61 -5.33 9.16
N VAL A 19 16.47 -5.82 9.64
CA VAL A 19 15.99 -5.59 11.01
C VAL A 19 16.92 -6.24 12.03
N LYS A 20 17.38 -5.45 13.00
CA LYS A 20 18.18 -5.90 14.14
C LYS A 20 17.32 -5.98 15.40
N SER A 21 17.83 -6.65 16.43
CA SER A 21 17.14 -6.79 17.72
C SER A 21 16.79 -5.45 18.38
N TYR A 22 17.65 -4.43 18.24
CA TYR A 22 17.37 -3.07 18.72
C TYR A 22 16.14 -2.44 18.04
N ASP A 23 15.97 -2.67 16.73
CA ASP A 23 14.87 -2.11 15.95
C ASP A 23 13.52 -2.68 16.38
N VAL A 24 13.48 -3.91 16.89
CA VAL A 24 12.26 -4.59 17.35
C VAL A 24 11.60 -3.85 18.51
N THR A 25 12.39 -3.34 19.47
CA THR A 25 11.86 -2.57 20.60
C THR A 25 11.22 -1.27 20.11
N MET A 26 11.90 -0.53 19.23
CA MET A 26 11.36 0.68 18.62
C MET A 26 10.11 0.40 17.78
N MET A 27 10.09 -0.69 17.01
CA MET A 27 8.92 -1.11 16.23
C MET A 27 7.71 -1.39 17.12
N ASN A 28 7.90 -2.01 18.29
CA ASN A 28 6.81 -2.26 19.24
C ASN A 28 6.21 -0.96 19.79
N GLU A 29 7.05 0.03 20.08
CA GLU A 29 6.58 1.36 20.52
C GLU A 29 5.77 2.05 19.41
N LYS A 30 6.29 2.03 18.18
CA LYS A 30 5.58 2.58 17.01
C LYS A 30 4.24 1.90 16.76
N LEU A 31 4.16 0.58 16.91
CA LEU A 31 2.91 -0.17 16.81
C LEU A 31 1.87 0.29 17.84
N LYS A 32 2.30 0.51 19.09
CA LYS A 32 1.41 1.01 20.16
C LYS A 32 0.92 2.42 19.88
N GLU A 33 1.78 3.31 19.39
CA GLU A 33 1.37 4.67 19.03
C GLU A 33 0.43 4.68 17.82
N ALA A 34 0.74 3.88 16.79
CA ALA A 34 -0.11 3.72 15.62
C ALA A 34 -1.50 3.15 15.96
N ALA A 35 -1.60 2.27 16.96
CA ALA A 35 -2.87 1.70 17.41
C ALA A 35 -3.80 2.72 18.10
N LYS A 36 -3.27 3.83 18.60
CA LYS A 36 -4.08 4.91 19.20
C LYS A 36 -4.75 5.80 18.15
N VAL A 37 -4.25 5.77 16.91
CA VAL A 37 -4.76 6.61 15.82
C VAL A 37 -5.90 5.88 15.12
N LYS A 38 -7.05 6.54 15.00
CA LYS A 38 -8.16 6.04 14.19
C LYS A 38 -7.84 6.19 12.70
N ASN A 39 -8.08 5.14 11.92
CA ASN A 39 -7.79 5.06 10.49
C ASN A 39 -9.06 5.14 9.62
N GLU A 40 -10.11 5.80 10.10
CA GLU A 40 -11.41 5.91 9.41
C GLU A 40 -11.40 6.93 8.25
N SER A 41 -10.35 7.75 8.15
CA SER A 41 -10.21 8.83 7.16
C SER A 41 -8.78 8.89 6.60
N MET A 42 -8.63 9.51 5.42
CA MET A 42 -7.31 9.69 4.80
C MET A 42 -6.30 10.41 5.74
N PRO A 43 -6.67 11.50 6.46
CA PRO A 43 -5.78 12.09 7.46
C PRO A 43 -5.42 11.13 8.62
N GLY A 44 -6.38 10.32 9.07
CA GLY A 44 -6.14 9.32 10.12
C GLY A 44 -5.15 8.25 9.67
N LEU A 45 -5.31 7.73 8.45
CA LEU A 45 -4.40 6.77 7.83
C LEU A 45 -3.00 7.35 7.63
N VAL A 46 -2.90 8.58 7.12
CA VAL A 46 -1.63 9.30 6.97
C VAL A 46 -0.94 9.49 8.32
N ASN A 47 -1.67 9.87 9.37
CA ASN A 47 -1.13 10.00 10.72
C ASN A 47 -0.64 8.66 11.27
N GLN A 48 -1.35 7.56 11.01
CA GLN A 48 -0.91 6.24 11.42
C GLN A 48 0.41 5.85 10.72
N ILE A 49 0.55 6.13 9.43
CA ILE A 49 1.80 5.95 8.69
C ILE A 49 2.92 6.82 9.28
N LYS A 50 2.64 8.07 9.66
CA LYS A 50 3.63 8.94 10.32
C LYS A 50 4.11 8.36 11.65
N CYS A 51 3.21 7.81 12.46
CA CYS A 51 3.59 7.13 13.71
C CYS A 51 4.54 5.95 13.44
N LEU A 52 4.28 5.17 12.38
CA LEU A 52 5.12 4.04 11.98
C LEU A 52 6.48 4.45 11.40
N LEU A 53 6.60 5.66 10.84
CA LEU A 53 7.80 6.16 10.17
C LEU A 53 8.48 7.33 10.90
N ASN A 54 8.21 7.49 12.21
CA ASN A 54 8.64 8.66 12.99
C ASN A 54 10.16 8.92 13.02
N ASP A 55 10.97 7.89 12.78
CA ASP A 55 12.43 7.89 12.75
C ASP A 55 13.00 8.13 11.34
N LYS A 56 12.16 8.28 10.32
CA LYS A 56 12.54 8.48 8.92
C LYS A 56 12.08 9.86 8.43
N PRO A 57 12.82 10.95 8.75
CA PRO A 57 12.38 12.32 8.47
C PRO A 57 12.16 12.60 6.98
N ARG A 58 12.90 11.94 6.08
CA ARG A 58 12.69 12.05 4.63
C ARG A 58 11.34 11.49 4.20
N LEU A 59 10.95 10.33 4.74
CA LEU A 59 9.68 9.69 4.43
C LEU A 59 8.51 10.48 5.03
N LEU A 60 8.67 11.00 6.25
CA LEU A 60 7.64 11.85 6.87
C LEU A 60 7.31 13.07 6.01
N LYS A 61 8.33 13.80 5.54
CA LYS A 61 8.13 14.95 4.65
C LYS A 61 7.39 14.58 3.36
N TRP A 62 7.70 13.42 2.78
CA TRP A 62 7.02 12.95 1.58
C TRP A 62 5.57 12.52 1.86
N VAL A 63 5.31 11.87 3.00
CA VAL A 63 3.96 11.50 3.44
C VAL A 63 3.11 12.75 3.66
N GLU A 64 3.70 13.80 4.21
CA GLU A 64 3.06 15.11 4.42
C GLU A 64 2.73 15.87 3.15
N SER A 65 3.53 15.68 2.10
CA SER A 65 3.28 16.32 0.81
C SER A 65 2.24 15.58 -0.03
N GLN A 66 1.71 14.45 0.43
CA GLN A 66 0.66 13.73 -0.31
C GLN A 66 -0.67 14.48 -0.21
N PRO A 67 -1.46 14.51 -1.30
CA PRO A 67 -2.78 15.13 -1.26
C PRO A 67 -3.69 14.38 -0.28
N SER A 68 -4.29 15.11 0.68
CA SER A 68 -5.28 14.60 1.60
C SER A 68 -6.64 15.26 1.32
N ASN A 69 -7.56 14.52 0.71
CA ASN A 69 -8.96 14.94 0.70
C ASN A 69 -9.56 14.58 2.06
N GLU A 70 -9.88 15.58 2.86
CA GLU A 70 -10.40 15.41 4.24
C GLU A 70 -11.84 14.88 4.28
N THR A 71 -12.55 14.97 3.15
CA THR A 71 -14.00 14.73 3.04
C THR A 71 -14.39 13.37 2.47
N GLU A 72 -13.44 12.59 1.93
CA GLU A 72 -13.72 11.27 1.34
C GLU A 72 -13.53 10.16 2.38
N SER A 73 -14.58 9.35 2.60
CA SER A 73 -14.48 8.11 3.35
C SER A 73 -13.57 7.13 2.60
N LEU A 74 -12.69 6.45 3.34
CA LEU A 74 -11.80 5.46 2.73
C LEU A 74 -12.62 4.31 2.16
N ARG A 75 -12.41 4.02 0.88
CA ARG A 75 -12.96 2.81 0.26
C ARG A 75 -12.02 1.64 0.49
N GLU A 76 -12.63 0.51 0.80
CA GLU A 76 -11.92 -0.75 0.94
C GLU A 76 -11.52 -1.33 -0.42
N LEU A 77 -10.43 -2.11 -0.41
CA LEU A 77 -9.99 -2.87 -1.57
C LEU A 77 -11.08 -3.88 -1.97
N THR A 78 -11.46 -3.90 -3.25
CA THR A 78 -12.44 -4.86 -3.78
C THR A 78 -11.96 -6.31 -3.65
N PHE A 79 -10.64 -6.52 -3.68
CA PHE A 79 -10.00 -7.81 -3.43
C PHE A 79 -9.16 -7.74 -2.17
N SER A 80 -9.44 -8.62 -1.22
CA SER A 80 -8.62 -8.85 -0.03
C SER A 80 -8.34 -10.34 0.13
N THR A 81 -7.21 -10.64 0.77
CA THR A 81 -6.82 -12.00 1.14
C THR A 81 -6.44 -12.00 2.61
N GLU A 82 -6.83 -13.05 3.33
CA GLU A 82 -6.45 -13.23 4.72
C GLU A 82 -4.96 -13.57 4.79
N LEU A 83 -4.24 -12.81 5.61
CA LEU A 83 -2.85 -13.08 5.92
C LEU A 83 -2.79 -13.94 7.18
N PRO A 84 -1.80 -14.85 7.28
CA PRO A 84 -1.60 -15.60 8.52
C PRO A 84 -1.31 -14.65 9.67
N GLU A 85 -1.76 -15.00 10.88
CA GLU A 85 -1.45 -14.21 12.07
C GLU A 85 0.06 -14.17 12.31
N PHE A 86 0.61 -12.96 12.31
CA PHE A 86 2.01 -12.72 12.61
C PHE A 86 2.19 -12.71 14.13
N THR A 87 3.09 -13.54 14.64
CA THR A 87 3.39 -13.60 16.08
C THR A 87 4.50 -12.63 16.47
N ASP A 88 5.47 -12.39 15.58
CA ASP A 88 6.62 -11.54 15.82
C ASP A 88 6.34 -10.05 15.54
N THR A 89 7.00 -9.19 16.30
CA THR A 89 6.80 -7.73 16.24
C THR A 89 7.21 -7.12 14.90
N ALA A 90 8.27 -7.63 14.27
CA ALA A 90 8.75 -7.09 13.00
C ALA A 90 7.73 -7.36 11.88
N SER A 91 7.22 -8.59 11.79
CA SER A 91 6.17 -8.95 10.83
C SER A 91 4.87 -8.18 11.09
N LYS A 92 4.48 -7.98 12.36
CA LYS A 92 3.33 -7.12 12.70
C LYS A 92 3.51 -5.68 12.22
N PHE A 93 4.70 -5.12 12.44
CA PHE A 93 5.05 -3.77 12.00
C PHE A 93 4.96 -3.65 10.47
N TYR A 94 5.61 -4.56 9.74
CA TYR A 94 5.59 -4.53 8.28
C TYR A 94 4.21 -4.82 7.71
N SER A 95 3.47 -5.77 8.26
CA SER A 95 2.09 -6.05 7.85
C SER A 95 1.24 -4.79 7.96
N LEU A 96 1.29 -4.10 9.11
CA LEU A 96 0.51 -2.88 9.29
C LEU A 96 0.95 -1.77 8.32
N LEU A 97 2.25 -1.55 8.17
CA LEU A 97 2.78 -0.51 7.26
C LEU A 97 2.38 -0.78 5.80
N ILE A 98 2.50 -2.04 5.35
CA ILE A 98 2.12 -2.47 4.00
C ILE A 98 0.61 -2.29 3.81
N ASP A 99 -0.20 -2.65 4.79
CA ASP A 99 -1.66 -2.53 4.72
C ASP A 99 -2.06 -1.06 4.58
N GLN A 100 -1.57 -0.18 5.46
CA GLN A 100 -1.89 1.25 5.40
C GLN A 100 -1.43 1.89 4.10
N GLU A 101 -0.23 1.56 3.61
CA GLU A 101 0.24 2.08 2.32
C GLU A 101 -0.59 1.55 1.15
N SER A 102 -1.04 0.28 1.21
CA SER A 102 -1.92 -0.30 0.20
C SER A 102 -3.25 0.44 0.11
N PHE A 103 -3.85 0.75 1.27
CA PHE A 103 -5.08 1.54 1.35
C PHE A 103 -4.87 2.96 0.80
N ARG A 104 -3.75 3.62 1.14
CA ARG A 104 -3.41 4.96 0.61
C ARG A 104 -3.33 4.96 -0.91
N ILE A 105 -2.58 4.01 -1.48
CA ILE A 105 -2.37 3.89 -2.93
C ILE A 105 -3.68 3.63 -3.65
N TYR A 106 -4.50 2.73 -3.13
CA TYR A 106 -5.79 2.39 -3.73
C TYR A 106 -6.76 3.57 -3.69
N ASN A 107 -6.87 4.27 -2.57
CA ASN A 107 -7.73 5.45 -2.48
C ASN A 107 -7.20 6.62 -3.32
N ALA A 108 -5.87 6.78 -3.42
CA ALA A 108 -5.28 7.75 -4.35
C ALA A 108 -5.56 7.39 -5.83
N TYR A 109 -5.63 6.09 -6.17
CA TYR A 109 -6.08 5.65 -7.49
C TYR A 109 -7.54 6.01 -7.73
N LEU A 110 -8.41 5.77 -6.75
CA LEU A 110 -9.83 6.10 -6.85
C LEU A 110 -10.04 7.59 -7.11
N SER A 111 -9.38 8.47 -6.38
CA SER A 111 -9.49 9.91 -6.61
C SER A 111 -8.98 10.31 -8.01
N ILE A 112 -7.94 9.66 -8.55
CA ILE A 112 -7.51 9.85 -9.94
C ILE A 112 -8.58 9.34 -10.90
N SER A 113 -9.15 8.17 -10.65
CA SER A 113 -10.18 7.55 -11.49
C SER A 113 -11.43 8.42 -11.57
N GLU A 114 -11.85 9.00 -10.46
CA GLU A 114 -13.00 9.90 -10.41
C GLU A 114 -12.69 11.24 -11.11
N LYS A 115 -11.47 11.78 -10.91
CA LYS A 115 -11.03 13.03 -11.56
C LYS A 115 -11.02 12.93 -13.09
N TYR A 116 -10.62 11.79 -13.64
CA TYR A 116 -10.54 11.56 -15.09
C TYR A 116 -11.67 10.68 -15.63
N ALA A 117 -12.79 10.55 -14.90
CA ALA A 117 -13.90 9.69 -15.29
C ALA A 117 -14.51 10.03 -16.66
N HIS A 118 -14.34 11.28 -17.13
CA HIS A 118 -14.86 11.76 -18.42
C HIS A 118 -13.78 11.86 -19.52
N ASP A 119 -12.54 11.46 -19.23
CA ASP A 119 -11.42 11.45 -20.19
C ASP A 119 -10.83 10.04 -20.23
N GLU A 120 -11.33 9.23 -21.17
CA GLU A 120 -10.98 7.81 -21.29
C GLU A 120 -9.49 7.60 -21.57
N ASP A 121 -8.87 8.46 -22.39
CA ASP A 121 -7.46 8.35 -22.76
C ASP A 121 -6.56 8.61 -21.55
N LEU A 122 -6.84 9.68 -20.79
CA LEU A 122 -6.09 9.99 -19.58
C LEU A 122 -6.33 8.96 -18.47
N LEU A 123 -7.57 8.51 -18.29
CA LEU A 123 -7.89 7.46 -17.32
C LEU A 123 -7.16 6.15 -17.66
N HIS A 124 -7.17 5.76 -18.94
CA HIS A 124 -6.46 4.56 -19.41
C HIS A 124 -4.96 4.70 -19.19
N PHE A 125 -4.36 5.85 -19.55
CA PHE A 125 -2.94 6.11 -19.34
C PHE A 125 -2.54 5.98 -17.86
N HIS A 126 -3.30 6.61 -16.95
CA HIS A 126 -3.04 6.55 -15.52
C HIS A 126 -3.19 5.13 -14.97
N THR A 127 -4.21 4.39 -15.42
CA THR A 127 -4.46 3.00 -15.04
C THR A 127 -3.33 2.08 -15.47
N VAL A 128 -2.94 2.11 -16.76
CA VAL A 128 -1.87 1.28 -17.29
C VAL A 128 -0.55 1.58 -16.58
N ASN A 129 -0.26 2.85 -16.28
CA ASN A 129 0.96 3.21 -15.56
C ASN A 129 0.96 2.69 -14.12
N ALA A 130 -0.17 2.77 -13.41
CA ALA A 130 -0.32 2.21 -12.06
C ALA A 130 -0.13 0.69 -12.05
N LEU A 131 -0.79 -0.02 -12.96
CA LEU A 131 -0.67 -1.48 -13.11
C LEU A 131 0.75 -1.91 -13.46
N ARG A 132 1.43 -1.18 -14.35
CA ARG A 132 2.82 -1.46 -14.73
C ARG A 132 3.76 -1.34 -13.53
N ASN A 133 3.60 -0.29 -12.73
CA ASN A 133 4.41 -0.10 -11.53
C ASN A 133 4.10 -1.20 -10.49
N LEU A 134 2.82 -1.52 -10.27
CA LEU A 134 2.43 -2.58 -9.32
C LEU A 134 3.01 -3.93 -9.74
N LYS A 135 2.92 -4.28 -11.03
CA LYS A 135 3.54 -5.48 -11.60
C LYS A 135 5.05 -5.51 -11.36
N HIS A 136 5.73 -4.38 -11.55
CA HIS A 136 7.17 -4.29 -11.27
C HIS A 136 7.47 -4.61 -9.80
N TYR A 137 6.76 -4.00 -8.85
CA TYR A 137 6.97 -4.26 -7.43
C TYR A 137 6.61 -5.69 -7.01
N ILE A 138 5.53 -6.28 -7.55
CA ILE A 138 5.15 -7.69 -7.27
C ILE A 138 6.26 -8.65 -7.72
N LEU A 139 6.78 -8.44 -8.93
CA LEU A 139 7.85 -9.28 -9.48
C LEU A 139 9.14 -9.13 -8.68
N THR A 140 9.49 -7.91 -8.28
CA THR A 140 10.68 -7.67 -7.48
C THR A 140 10.55 -8.24 -6.08
N ALA A 141 9.43 -8.00 -5.38
CA ALA A 141 9.15 -8.61 -4.09
C ALA A 141 9.26 -10.14 -4.16
N SER A 142 8.68 -10.75 -5.20
CA SER A 142 8.77 -12.20 -5.42
C SER A 142 10.20 -12.69 -5.64
N LYS A 143 11.05 -11.89 -6.30
CA LYS A 143 12.48 -12.23 -6.50
C LYS A 143 13.27 -12.13 -5.20
N GLU A 144 13.08 -11.07 -4.42
CA GLU A 144 13.79 -10.88 -3.15
C GLU A 144 13.39 -11.93 -2.11
N ILE A 145 12.11 -12.31 -2.06
CA ILE A 145 11.62 -13.43 -1.24
C ILE A 145 12.32 -14.74 -1.60
N LYS A 146 12.46 -15.03 -2.91
CA LYS A 146 13.15 -16.23 -3.40
C LYS A 146 14.65 -16.19 -3.09
N ARG A 147 15.29 -15.02 -3.20
CA ARG A 147 16.72 -14.83 -2.92
C ARG A 147 17.07 -15.02 -1.45
N GLY A 148 16.22 -14.54 -0.54
CA GLY A 148 16.47 -14.60 0.90
C GLY A 148 16.28 -15.98 1.54
N ASN A 149 15.97 -17.03 0.78
CA ASN A 149 15.60 -18.36 1.31
C ASN A 149 14.54 -18.26 2.42
N TYR A 150 13.58 -17.35 2.28
CA TYR A 150 12.45 -17.27 3.19
C TYR A 150 11.55 -18.49 2.98
N GLN A 151 11.89 -19.61 3.61
CA GLN A 151 11.21 -20.90 3.40
C GLN A 151 9.83 -21.00 4.07
N SER A 152 9.44 -19.99 4.85
CA SER A 152 8.20 -19.96 5.63
C SER A 152 7.43 -18.67 5.36
N ILE A 153 6.16 -18.79 4.97
CA ILE A 153 5.21 -17.66 4.82
C ILE A 153 5.12 -16.86 6.13
N LYS A 154 5.33 -17.49 7.29
CA LYS A 154 5.26 -16.83 8.60
C LYS A 154 6.38 -15.81 8.84
N ASN A 155 7.48 -15.90 8.09
CA ASN A 155 8.64 -15.00 8.25
C ASN A 155 8.74 -13.98 7.10
N GLN A 156 7.74 -13.94 6.20
CA GLN A 156 7.75 -13.07 5.04
C GLN A 156 6.82 -11.87 5.25
N PRO A 157 7.29 -10.64 4.95
CA PRO A 157 6.39 -9.52 4.76
C PRO A 157 5.44 -9.85 3.58
N PRO A 158 4.12 -9.75 3.76
CA PRO A 158 3.11 -10.11 2.77
C PRO A 158 2.99 -9.09 1.62
N ILE A 159 4.05 -8.32 1.36
CA ILE A 159 4.06 -7.19 0.43
C ILE A 159 3.59 -7.58 -0.97
N TRP A 160 4.00 -8.75 -1.48
CA TRP A 160 3.59 -9.21 -2.81
C TRP A 160 2.10 -9.53 -2.89
N LEU A 161 1.51 -10.11 -1.84
CA LEU A 161 0.08 -10.42 -1.74
C LEU A 161 -0.73 -9.13 -1.73
N ARG A 162 -0.31 -8.15 -0.91
CA ARG A 162 -1.01 -6.86 -0.82
C ARG A 162 -0.91 -6.06 -2.12
N LEU A 163 0.27 -6.01 -2.75
CA LEU A 163 0.43 -5.41 -4.07
C LEU A 163 -0.46 -6.10 -5.13
N TYR A 164 -0.59 -7.43 -5.08
CA TYR A 164 -1.47 -8.19 -5.96
C TYR A 164 -2.96 -7.87 -5.72
N CYS A 165 -3.38 -7.71 -4.46
CA CYS A 165 -4.73 -7.25 -4.11
C CYS A 165 -5.03 -5.86 -4.67
N ILE A 166 -4.08 -4.90 -4.58
CA ILE A 166 -4.23 -3.57 -5.18
C ILE A 166 -4.38 -3.72 -6.70
N MET A 167 -3.48 -4.46 -7.35
CA MET A 167 -3.51 -4.66 -8.81
C MET A 167 -4.84 -5.28 -9.27
N SER A 168 -5.35 -6.28 -8.56
CA SER A 168 -6.62 -6.94 -8.88
C SER A 168 -7.81 -6.00 -8.67
N SER A 169 -7.81 -5.20 -7.60
CA SER A 169 -8.85 -4.20 -7.33
C SER A 169 -8.85 -3.08 -8.39
N THR A 170 -7.68 -2.57 -8.76
CA THR A 170 -7.51 -1.59 -9.84
C THR A 170 -7.98 -2.13 -11.19
N ASN A 171 -7.64 -3.37 -11.54
CA ASN A 171 -8.12 -4.01 -12.76
C ASN A 171 -9.65 -4.14 -12.77
N SER A 172 -10.23 -4.63 -11.67
CA SER A 172 -11.68 -4.80 -11.57
C SER A 172 -12.42 -3.47 -11.74
N LEU A 173 -11.94 -2.38 -11.12
CA LEU A 173 -12.54 -1.06 -11.28
C LEU A 173 -12.51 -0.60 -12.74
N HIS A 174 -11.38 -0.77 -13.44
CA HIS A 174 -11.26 -0.39 -14.85
C HIS A 174 -12.18 -1.19 -15.76
N PHE A 175 -12.33 -2.51 -15.53
CA PHE A 175 -13.27 -3.32 -16.30
C PHE A 175 -14.73 -2.97 -15.97
N THR A 176 -15.07 -2.69 -14.71
CA THR A 176 -16.42 -2.27 -14.33
C THR A 176 -16.77 -0.89 -14.92
N SER A 177 -15.85 0.07 -14.92
CA SER A 177 -16.07 1.40 -15.53
C SER A 177 -16.24 1.31 -17.05
N ALA A 178 -15.44 0.47 -17.72
CA ALA A 178 -15.61 0.20 -19.15
C ALA A 178 -16.93 -0.52 -19.46
N SER A 179 -17.39 -1.41 -18.56
CA SER A 179 -18.65 -2.14 -18.71
C SER A 179 -19.87 -1.23 -18.50
N SER A 180 -19.82 -0.29 -17.55
CA SER A 180 -20.93 0.64 -17.28
C SER A 180 -21.20 1.63 -18.42
N LEU A 181 -20.18 1.96 -19.23
CA LEU A 181 -20.34 2.81 -20.42
C LEU A 181 -20.93 2.04 -21.62
N SER A 182 -20.68 0.73 -21.69
CA SER A 182 -21.27 -0.11 -22.75
C SER A 182 -22.78 -0.34 -22.60
N ILE A 183 -23.33 -0.15 -21.39
CA ILE A 183 -24.76 -0.27 -21.12
C ILE A 183 -25.50 1.07 -21.33
N SER A 184 -24.82 2.21 -21.29
CA SER A 184 -25.44 3.53 -21.53
C SER A 184 -25.54 3.95 -23.01
N MET A 185 -25.12 3.09 -23.95
CA MET A 185 -25.27 3.28 -25.39
C MET A 185 -26.15 2.21 -26.08
N SER A 186 -27.01 1.52 -25.32
CA SER A 186 -28.00 0.57 -25.86
C SER A 186 -29.40 1.16 -25.89
#